data_AF-A0A168KUB3-F1
#
_entry.id   AF-A0A168KUB3-F1
#
_cell.length_a   1.000
_cell.length_b   1.000
_cell.length_c   1.000
_cell.angle_alpha   90.00
_cell.angle_beta   90.00
_cell.angle_gamma   90.00
#
_symmetry.space_group_name_H-M   'P 1'
#
loop_
_entity.id
_entity.type
_entity.pdbx_description
1 polymer ?
#
loop_
_entity_poly.entity_id
_entity_poly.type
_entity_poly.pdbx_seq_one_letter_code
_entity_poly.pdbx_strand_id
1 'polypeptide(L)'
;MPLTCLHRNEFEDAIHRFIEQSSVLDNPWTCIIAPVVNHSYLARTTQITSQEPRSMGPDLFVEETVEEIDPASSHPHEHSLIITLQHHIVYSPTYQVPVLYFDAYFLDGARLTLDEVYSHVVPAVYHRDLLHGSNQGMITQADHPLLGRPYWYVHPCETSSLLNTMGADEENVVKQWLSWVGPLVKCHVPPELFL
;
A
#
# COMPACT_ATOMS: atom_id res chain seq x y z
N MET A 1 -15.59 12.97 21.67
CA MET A 1 -14.47 13.88 21.35
C MET A 1 -13.78 13.28 20.15
N PRO A 2 -13.48 14.03 19.08
CA PRO A 2 -12.78 13.45 17.94
C PRO A 2 -11.36 13.03 18.33
N LEU A 3 -10.90 11.89 17.81
CA LEU A 3 -9.56 11.36 18.09
C LEU A 3 -8.49 12.28 17.48
N THR A 4 -7.72 12.95 18.32
CA THR A 4 -6.56 13.75 17.90
C THR A 4 -5.27 12.93 17.85
N CYS A 5 -5.24 11.83 18.59
CA CYS A 5 -4.17 10.84 18.62
C CYS A 5 -4.76 9.47 18.95
N LEU A 6 -4.07 8.42 18.54
CA LEU A 6 -4.35 7.03 18.85
C LEU A 6 -3.17 6.52 19.71
N HIS A 7 -3.42 6.11 20.94
CA HIS A 7 -2.41 5.50 21.80
C HIS A 7 -2.10 4.09 21.33
N ARG A 8 -0.95 3.55 21.75
CA ARG A 8 -0.53 2.20 21.34
C ARG A 8 -1.55 1.13 21.74
N ASN A 9 -2.03 1.15 22.99
CA ASN A 9 -3.05 0.19 23.45
C ASN A 9 -4.34 0.28 22.62
N GLU A 10 -4.82 1.49 22.32
CA GLU A 10 -6.00 1.71 21.47
C GLU A 10 -5.78 1.16 20.06
N PHE A 11 -4.57 1.32 19.51
CA PHE A 11 -4.20 0.73 18.23
C PHE A 11 -4.18 -0.81 18.27
N GLU A 12 -3.62 -1.42 19.31
CA GLU A 12 -3.61 -2.88 19.48
C GLU A 12 -5.05 -3.42 19.57
N ASP A 13 -5.92 -2.79 20.36
CA ASP A 13 -7.34 -3.14 20.44
C ASP A 13 -8.04 -2.99 19.08
N ALA A 14 -7.73 -1.92 18.34
CA ALA A 14 -8.28 -1.69 17.00
C ALA A 14 -7.81 -2.74 15.98
N ILE A 15 -6.56 -3.21 16.08
CA ILE A 15 -6.05 -4.34 15.27
C ILE A 15 -6.89 -5.59 15.52
N HIS A 16 -7.14 -5.94 16.79
CA HIS A 16 -7.90 -7.13 17.13
C HIS A 16 -9.31 -7.09 16.54
N ARG A 17 -10.02 -5.98 16.71
CA ARG A 17 -11.35 -5.78 16.11
C ARG A 17 -11.32 -5.85 14.60
N PHE A 18 -10.33 -5.20 13.98
CA PHE A 18 -10.21 -5.18 12.52
C PHE A 18 -9.95 -6.57 11.93
N ILE A 19 -9.15 -7.42 12.61
CA ILE A 19 -8.93 -8.80 12.20
C ILE A 19 -10.23 -9.61 12.23
N GLU A 20 -11.00 -9.51 13.32
CA GLU A 20 -12.29 -10.18 13.44
C GLU A 20 -13.24 -9.77 12.31
N GLN A 21 -13.33 -8.47 12.04
CA GLN A 21 -14.12 -7.96 10.90
C GLN A 21 -13.59 -8.49 9.57
N SER A 22 -12.27 -8.54 9.38
CA SER A 22 -11.64 -8.97 8.13
C SER A 22 -11.78 -10.47 7.83
N SER A 23 -12.21 -11.28 8.80
CA SER A 23 -12.35 -12.73 8.65
C SER A 23 -13.38 -13.16 7.61
N VAL A 24 -14.30 -12.27 7.24
CA VAL A 24 -15.31 -12.51 6.19
C VAL A 24 -14.74 -12.44 4.78
N LEU A 25 -13.51 -11.93 4.61
CA LEU A 25 -12.86 -11.78 3.32
C LEU A 25 -12.20 -13.10 2.88
N ASP A 26 -12.24 -13.39 1.57
CA ASP A 26 -11.50 -14.52 0.99
C ASP A 26 -9.98 -14.44 1.23
N ASN A 27 -9.46 -13.22 1.32
CA ASN A 27 -8.08 -12.92 1.66
C ASN A 27 -8.05 -11.95 2.85
N PRO A 28 -8.16 -12.46 4.09
CA PRO A 28 -8.26 -11.65 5.29
C PRO A 28 -6.93 -10.97 5.64
N TRP A 29 -6.99 -9.97 6.51
CA TRP A 29 -5.77 -9.42 7.11
C TRP A 29 -5.21 -10.39 8.15
N THR A 30 -3.90 -10.32 8.37
CA THR A 30 -3.22 -11.10 9.41
C THR A 30 -2.59 -10.17 10.44
N CYS A 31 -2.67 -10.54 11.72
CA CYS A 31 -1.95 -9.84 12.78
C CYS A 31 -0.61 -10.54 12.99
N ILE A 32 0.49 -9.79 12.85
CA ILE A 32 1.84 -10.27 13.05
C ILE A 32 2.44 -9.59 14.27
N ILE A 33 2.98 -10.38 15.19
CA ILE A 33 3.71 -9.88 16.36
C ILE A 33 5.20 -9.87 16.01
N ALA A 34 5.80 -8.68 16.01
CA ALA A 34 7.22 -8.54 15.73
C ALA A 34 8.05 -9.14 16.88
N PRO A 35 8.91 -10.14 16.64
CA PRO A 35 9.49 -10.96 17.70
C PRO A 35 10.44 -10.20 18.64
N VAL A 36 11.08 -9.14 18.14
CA VAL A 36 12.08 -8.38 18.92
C VAL A 36 11.43 -7.36 19.85
N VAL A 37 10.40 -6.65 19.37
CA VAL A 37 9.78 -5.53 20.08
C VAL A 37 8.42 -5.88 20.68
N ASN A 38 7.89 -7.08 20.39
CA ASN A 38 6.60 -7.59 20.86
C ASN A 38 5.43 -6.62 20.60
N HIS A 39 5.47 -5.95 19.45
CA HIS A 39 4.41 -5.07 18.97
C HIS A 39 3.74 -5.69 17.75
N SER A 40 2.42 -5.55 17.67
CA SER A 40 1.66 -6.08 16.55
C SER A 40 1.57 -5.09 15.39
N TYR A 41 1.40 -5.65 14.20
CA TYR A 41 1.01 -4.91 13.01
C TYR A 41 0.12 -5.78 12.13
N LEU A 42 -0.69 -5.14 11.27
CA LEU A 42 -1.51 -5.86 10.31
C LEU A 42 -0.74 -6.06 9.01
N ALA A 43 -0.84 -7.23 8.40
CA ALA A 43 -0.25 -7.53 7.10
C ALA A 43 -1.26 -8.17 6.15
N ARG A 44 -1.20 -7.79 4.88
CA ARG A 44 -1.98 -8.40 3.80
C ARG A 44 -1.20 -8.38 2.50
N THR A 45 -1.27 -9.47 1.76
CA THR A 45 -0.67 -9.56 0.41
C THR A 45 -1.78 -9.67 -0.62
N THR A 46 -1.73 -8.85 -1.66
CA THR A 46 -2.69 -8.87 -2.78
C THR A 46 -1.95 -8.90 -4.11
N GLN A 47 -2.66 -9.21 -5.18
CA GLN A 47 -2.15 -9.09 -6.53
C GLN A 47 -3.02 -8.13 -7.33
N ILE A 48 -2.38 -7.32 -8.17
CA ILE A 48 -3.04 -6.45 -9.13
C ILE A 48 -2.50 -6.73 -10.53
N THR A 49 -3.32 -6.41 -11.52
CA THR A 49 -2.92 -6.45 -12.93
C THR A 49 -2.73 -5.00 -13.42
N SER A 50 -1.56 -4.70 -13.97
CA SER A 50 -1.27 -3.43 -14.64
C SER A 50 -1.31 -3.62 -16.15
N GLN A 51 -1.90 -2.67 -16.85
CA GLN A 51 -1.91 -2.61 -18.32
C GLN A 51 -0.74 -1.80 -18.88
N GLU A 52 -0.03 -1.07 -18.02
CA GLU A 52 1.15 -0.31 -18.41
C GLU A 52 2.34 -1.26 -18.60
N PRO A 53 3.13 -1.09 -19.68
CA PRO A 53 4.33 -1.90 -19.90
C PRO A 53 5.37 -1.61 -18.80
N ARG A 54 6.22 -2.59 -18.53
CA ARG A 54 7.29 -2.41 -17.55
C ARG A 54 8.29 -1.42 -18.12
N SER A 55 8.69 -0.42 -17.33
CA SER A 55 9.81 0.44 -17.73
C SER A 55 11.06 -0.42 -17.84
N MET A 56 11.47 -0.75 -19.07
CA MET A 56 12.80 -1.33 -19.29
C MET A 56 13.81 -0.21 -19.05
N GLY A 57 14.59 -0.34 -17.97
CA GLY A 57 15.74 0.52 -17.75
C GLY A 57 16.73 0.43 -18.92
N PRO A 58 17.70 1.37 -19.00
CA PRO A 58 18.63 1.44 -20.13
C PRO A 58 19.52 0.21 -20.33
N ASP A 59 19.52 -0.76 -19.40
CA ASP A 59 20.38 -1.96 -19.44
C ASP A 59 19.79 -3.17 -20.22
N LEU A 60 18.57 -3.06 -20.75
CA LEU A 60 17.93 -4.14 -21.53
C LEU A 60 17.67 -3.75 -22.99
N PHE A 61 18.62 -3.04 -23.62
CA PHE A 61 18.70 -3.06 -25.08
C PHE A 61 19.39 -4.36 -25.50
N VAL A 62 18.62 -5.43 -25.60
CA VAL A 62 19.04 -6.57 -26.42
C VAL A 62 18.90 -6.09 -27.86
N GLU A 63 20.01 -6.04 -28.62
CA GLU A 63 19.94 -5.86 -30.07
C GLU A 63 19.10 -7.00 -30.65
N GLU A 64 17.82 -6.71 -30.90
CA GLU A 64 16.90 -7.66 -31.53
C GLU A 64 17.34 -7.84 -32.98
N THR A 65 17.92 -9.00 -33.28
CA THR A 65 18.18 -9.42 -34.66
C THR A 65 16.85 -9.42 -35.40
N VAL A 66 16.75 -8.59 -36.44
CA VAL A 66 15.54 -8.44 -37.26
C VAL A 66 15.26 -9.74 -38.01
N GLU A 67 14.44 -10.62 -37.43
CA GLU A 67 13.78 -11.69 -38.19
C GLU A 67 12.54 -11.10 -38.88
N GLU A 68 12.36 -11.44 -40.16
CA GLU A 68 11.26 -10.95 -41.00
C GLU A 68 9.89 -11.16 -40.35
N ILE A 69 9.20 -10.06 -40.06
CA ILE A 69 7.86 -10.05 -39.49
C ILE A 69 6.84 -10.49 -40.55
N ASP A 70 6.16 -11.60 -40.33
CA ASP A 70 4.97 -12.02 -41.07
C ASP A 70 3.85 -10.97 -40.89
N PRO A 71 3.34 -10.34 -41.97
CA PRO A 71 2.32 -9.30 -41.89
C PRO A 71 0.94 -9.78 -41.40
N ALA A 72 0.74 -11.06 -41.10
CA ALA A 72 -0.53 -11.62 -40.64
C ALA A 72 -0.73 -11.64 -39.11
N SER A 73 0.28 -11.28 -38.30
CA SER A 73 0.20 -11.37 -36.83
C SER A 73 0.11 -9.99 -36.15
N SER A 74 -0.91 -9.20 -36.48
CA SER A 74 -1.24 -7.97 -35.73
C SER A 74 -2.15 -8.31 -34.54
N HIS A 75 -1.61 -8.94 -33.52
CA HIS A 75 -2.17 -8.84 -32.17
C HIS A 75 -1.23 -7.93 -31.38
N PRO A 76 -1.66 -6.74 -30.91
CA PRO A 76 -0.89 -6.06 -29.89
C PRO A 76 -0.85 -7.04 -28.72
N HIS A 77 0.32 -7.59 -28.41
CA HIS A 77 0.46 -8.42 -27.24
C HIS A 77 0.19 -7.50 -26.03
N GLU A 78 -1.02 -7.56 -25.50
CA GLU A 78 -1.40 -6.97 -24.21
C GLU A 78 -0.67 -7.75 -23.12
N HIS A 79 0.63 -7.47 -22.92
CA HIS A 79 1.39 -8.04 -21.81
C HIS A 79 0.96 -7.35 -20.52
N SER A 80 -0.18 -7.78 -19.99
CA SER A 80 -0.59 -7.37 -18.65
C SER A 80 0.44 -7.86 -17.63
N LEU A 81 0.87 -6.95 -16.74
CA LEU A 81 1.83 -7.26 -15.69
C LEU A 81 1.10 -7.63 -14.41
N ILE A 82 1.51 -8.73 -13.78
CA ILE A 82 1.05 -9.09 -12.44
C ILE A 82 2.02 -8.50 -11.43
N ILE A 83 1.49 -7.72 -10.49
CA ILE A 83 2.24 -7.09 -9.41
C ILE A 83 1.69 -7.59 -8.08
N THR A 84 2.58 -8.11 -7.25
CA THR A 84 2.27 -8.52 -5.88
C THR A 84 2.52 -7.33 -4.95
N LEU A 85 1.51 -6.95 -4.18
CA LEU A 85 1.58 -5.89 -3.18
C LEU A 85 1.55 -6.50 -1.78
N GLN A 86 2.47 -6.08 -0.93
CA GLN A 86 2.50 -6.43 0.49
C GLN A 86 2.24 -5.16 1.30
N HIS A 87 1.08 -5.08 1.95
CA HIS A 87 0.69 -3.93 2.77
C HIS A 87 0.81 -4.25 4.24
N HIS A 88 1.45 -3.37 5.00
CA HIS A 88 1.57 -3.44 6.45
C HIS A 88 1.00 -2.17 7.09
N ILE A 89 0.11 -2.32 8.08
CA ILE A 89 -0.40 -1.21 8.88
C ILE A 89 0.32 -1.23 10.23
N VAL A 90 1.12 -0.21 10.47
CA VAL A 90 2.04 -0.14 11.61
C VAL A 90 1.77 1.10 12.42
N TYR A 91 1.81 1.00 13.74
CA TYR A 91 1.70 2.15 14.62
C TYR A 91 2.95 3.02 14.61
N SER A 92 2.79 4.33 14.47
CA SER A 92 3.85 5.31 14.69
C SER A 92 3.77 5.90 16.10
N PRO A 93 4.77 5.66 16.98
CA PRO A 93 4.81 6.30 18.29
C PRO A 93 4.98 7.82 18.22
N THR A 94 5.67 8.32 17.19
CA THR A 94 5.96 9.76 17.03
C THR A 94 4.70 10.54 16.63
N TYR A 95 3.90 10.00 15.71
CA TYR A 95 2.68 10.66 15.24
C TYR A 95 1.42 10.19 15.99
N GLN A 96 1.53 9.11 16.78
CA GLN A 96 0.43 8.49 17.49
C GLN A 96 -0.75 8.14 16.57
N VAL A 97 -0.45 7.49 15.44
CA VAL A 97 -1.41 7.14 14.38
C VAL A 97 -0.99 5.85 13.66
N PRO A 98 -1.92 5.17 12.98
CA PRO A 98 -1.56 4.13 12.00
C PRO A 98 -0.78 4.72 10.81
N VAL A 99 0.13 3.92 10.25
CA VAL A 99 0.94 4.24 9.07
C VAL A 99 0.92 3.06 8.12
N LEU A 100 0.71 3.35 6.83
CA LEU A 100 0.69 2.34 5.78
C LEU A 100 2.07 2.20 5.17
N TYR A 101 2.72 1.07 5.46
CA TYR A 101 3.93 0.60 4.79
C TYR A 101 3.52 -0.36 3.68
N PHE A 102 4.29 -0.41 2.60
CA PHE A 102 4.09 -1.40 1.56
C PHE A 102 5.38 -1.72 0.80
N ASP A 103 5.36 -2.87 0.16
CA ASP A 103 6.28 -3.25 -0.90
C ASP A 103 5.49 -3.74 -2.11
N ALA A 104 6.12 -3.66 -3.28
CA ALA A 104 5.55 -4.11 -4.54
C ALA A 104 6.60 -4.86 -5.34
N TYR A 105 6.21 -5.99 -5.93
CA TYR A 105 7.09 -6.87 -6.69
C TYR A 105 6.43 -7.31 -8.00
N PHE A 106 7.21 -7.35 -9.08
CA PHE A 106 6.84 -8.06 -10.29
C PHE A 106 6.84 -9.58 -10.06
N LEU A 107 6.24 -10.34 -10.98
CA LEU A 107 6.13 -11.80 -10.88
C LEU A 107 7.50 -12.52 -10.84
N ASP A 108 8.52 -11.91 -11.42
CA ASP A 108 9.92 -12.40 -11.36
C ASP A 108 10.61 -12.13 -10.01
N GLY A 109 9.92 -11.48 -9.06
CA GLY A 109 10.43 -11.13 -7.74
C GLY A 109 11.18 -9.81 -7.69
N ALA A 110 11.33 -9.08 -8.80
CA ALA A 110 11.96 -7.76 -8.79
C ALA A 110 11.07 -6.74 -8.06
N ARG A 111 11.66 -6.04 -7.08
CA ARG A 111 10.97 -4.96 -6.35
C ARG A 111 10.79 -3.76 -7.26
N LEU A 112 9.60 -3.15 -7.24
CA LEU A 112 9.33 -1.93 -8.00
C LEU A 112 10.16 -0.76 -7.47
N THR A 113 10.71 0.01 -8.40
CA THR A 113 11.29 1.34 -8.16
C THR A 113 10.21 2.37 -7.83
N LEU A 114 10.60 3.58 -7.41
CA LEU A 114 9.64 4.65 -7.12
C LEU A 114 8.83 5.03 -8.37
N ASP A 115 9.49 5.16 -9.52
CA ASP A 115 8.81 5.49 -10.79
C ASP A 115 7.80 4.41 -11.16
N GLU A 116 8.18 3.13 -11.04
CA GLU A 116 7.26 2.01 -11.27
C GLU A 116 6.11 1.96 -10.25
N VAL A 117 6.34 2.35 -8.99
CA VAL A 117 5.27 2.51 -7.99
C VAL A 117 4.27 3.57 -8.46
N TYR A 118 4.73 4.71 -8.95
CA TYR A 118 3.82 5.75 -9.47
C TYR A 118 3.10 5.28 -10.75
N SER A 119 3.79 4.60 -11.67
CA SER A 119 3.21 4.11 -12.92
C SER A 119 2.17 3.01 -12.71
N HIS A 120 2.42 2.05 -11.82
CA HIS A 120 1.61 0.83 -11.73
C HIS A 120 0.72 0.75 -10.49
N VAL A 121 1.09 1.40 -9.39
CA VAL A 121 0.39 1.27 -8.11
C VAL A 121 -0.42 2.53 -7.82
N VAL A 122 0.19 3.71 -7.88
CA VAL A 122 -0.48 4.96 -7.52
C VAL A 122 -1.48 5.36 -8.62
N PRO A 123 -2.78 5.50 -8.32
CA PRO A 123 -3.74 6.01 -9.30
C PRO A 123 -3.37 7.41 -9.79
N ALA A 124 -3.43 7.64 -11.11
CA ALA A 124 -3.02 8.89 -11.77
C ALA A 124 -3.67 10.16 -11.17
N VAL A 125 -4.90 10.04 -10.65
CA VAL A 125 -5.61 11.14 -9.98
C VAL A 125 -4.85 11.71 -8.78
N TYR A 126 -4.03 10.90 -8.11
CA TYR A 126 -3.26 11.31 -6.93
C TYR A 126 -1.85 11.80 -7.26
N HIS A 127 -1.35 11.61 -8.49
CA HIS A 127 0.05 11.90 -8.84
C HIS A 127 0.43 13.34 -8.54
N ARG A 128 -0.39 14.31 -8.97
CA ARG A 128 -0.11 15.73 -8.75
C ARG A 128 0.03 16.05 -7.26
N ASP A 129 -0.90 15.57 -6.44
CA ASP A 129 -0.97 15.93 -5.03
C ASP A 129 0.18 15.27 -4.25
N LEU A 130 0.57 14.04 -4.65
CA LEU A 130 1.68 13.29 -4.07
C LEU A 130 3.07 13.79 -4.52
N LEU A 131 3.21 14.28 -5.76
CA LEU A 131 4.49 14.76 -6.33
C LEU A 131 4.79 16.22 -5.99
N HIS A 132 3.77 17.07 -5.90
CA HIS A 132 3.96 18.51 -5.63
C HIS A 132 3.84 18.89 -4.15
N GLY A 133 3.82 17.91 -3.25
CA GLY A 133 3.91 18.15 -1.81
C GLY A 133 2.73 18.94 -1.23
N SER A 134 1.56 18.90 -1.87
CA SER A 134 0.36 19.51 -1.29
C SER A 134 -0.18 18.62 -0.18
N ASN A 135 0.48 18.64 0.98
CA ASN A 135 -0.02 18.19 2.28
C ASN A 135 -0.88 16.92 2.28
N GLN A 136 -0.66 15.91 1.43
CA GLN A 136 -1.39 14.65 1.43
C GLN A 136 -0.47 13.55 0.90
N GLY A 137 -0.21 12.54 1.74
CA GLY A 137 0.15 11.19 1.30
C GLY A 137 1.51 10.97 0.63
N MET A 138 2.50 11.86 0.78
CA MET A 138 3.84 11.69 0.15
C MET A 138 4.35 10.25 0.35
N ILE A 139 4.61 9.55 -0.76
CA ILE A 139 5.20 8.21 -0.73
C ILE A 139 6.71 8.38 -0.69
N THR A 140 7.34 7.81 0.33
CA THR A 140 8.79 7.82 0.47
C THR A 140 9.29 6.50 1.03
N GLN A 141 10.61 6.32 1.10
CA GLN A 141 11.22 5.10 1.61
C GLN A 141 11.73 5.32 3.03
N ALA A 142 11.45 4.36 3.91
CA ALA A 142 12.04 4.28 5.25
C ALA A 142 12.17 2.82 5.67
N ASP A 143 12.98 2.56 6.69
CA ASP A 143 13.02 1.23 7.29
C ASP A 143 11.70 0.93 8.00
N HIS A 144 11.14 -0.25 7.75
CA HIS A 144 9.99 -0.74 8.48
C HIS A 144 10.35 -0.85 9.97
N PRO A 145 9.66 -0.14 10.88
CA PRO A 145 10.14 0.06 12.25
C PRO A 145 10.18 -1.23 13.07
N LEU A 146 9.47 -2.27 12.62
CA LEU A 146 9.45 -3.58 13.27
C LEU A 146 10.31 -4.64 12.56
N LEU A 147 10.69 -4.44 11.29
CA LEU A 147 11.42 -5.43 10.49
C LEU A 147 12.85 -5.00 10.18
N GLY A 148 13.18 -3.71 10.33
CA GLY A 148 14.54 -3.18 10.14
C GLY A 148 15.04 -3.25 8.71
N ARG A 149 14.14 -3.20 7.72
CA ARG A 149 14.50 -3.23 6.30
C ARG A 149 13.66 -2.21 5.50
N PRO A 150 14.14 -1.75 4.33
CA PRO A 150 13.48 -0.68 3.60
C PRO A 150 12.10 -1.08 3.07
N TYR A 151 11.11 -0.22 3.29
CA TYR A 151 9.76 -0.30 2.75
C TYR A 151 9.38 1.05 2.15
N TRP A 152 8.44 1.06 1.20
CA TRP A 152 7.72 2.29 0.88
C TRP A 152 6.72 2.58 1.99
N TYR A 153 6.45 3.83 2.29
CA TYR A 153 5.36 4.18 3.20
C TYR A 153 4.71 5.50 2.81
N VAL A 154 3.42 5.60 3.15
CA VAL A 154 2.65 6.84 3.01
C VAL A 154 2.92 7.70 4.23
N HIS A 155 3.47 8.90 4.03
CA HIS A 155 3.85 9.78 5.12
C HIS A 155 2.62 10.16 5.99
N PRO A 156 2.68 10.05 7.33
CA PRO A 156 1.49 10.14 8.17
C PRO A 156 1.11 11.55 8.61
N CYS A 157 1.74 12.61 8.09
CA CYS A 157 1.57 13.99 8.60
C CYS A 157 0.11 14.47 8.66
N GLU A 158 -0.74 14.02 7.74
CA GLU A 158 -2.16 14.37 7.73
C GLU A 158 -3.07 13.39 8.46
N THR A 159 -2.54 12.26 8.91
CA THR A 159 -3.37 11.18 9.44
C THR A 159 -4.15 11.66 10.67
N SER A 160 -3.52 12.43 11.56
CA SER A 160 -4.20 12.99 12.74
C SER A 160 -5.31 13.97 12.35
N SER A 161 -5.04 14.88 11.41
CA SER A 161 -6.04 15.82 10.88
C SER A 161 -7.24 15.08 10.28
N LEU A 162 -6.96 14.03 9.50
CA LEU A 162 -7.95 13.20 8.84
C LEU A 162 -8.85 12.45 9.83
N LEU A 163 -8.25 11.76 10.80
CA LEU A 163 -8.96 11.03 11.85
C LEU A 163 -9.90 11.97 12.63
N ASN A 164 -9.42 13.17 12.93
CA ASN A 164 -10.19 14.20 13.60
C ASN A 164 -11.37 14.70 12.74
N THR A 165 -11.14 15.01 11.46
CA THR A 165 -12.20 15.46 10.53
C THR A 165 -13.28 14.41 10.31
N MET A 166 -12.91 13.13 10.26
CA MET A 166 -13.86 12.03 10.11
C MET A 166 -14.68 11.77 11.38
N GLY A 167 -14.26 12.31 12.52
CA GLY A 167 -14.80 11.91 13.81
C GLY A 167 -14.59 10.42 14.03
N ALA A 168 -13.40 9.91 13.68
CA ALA A 168 -13.13 8.50 13.69
C ALA A 168 -13.46 7.89 15.05
N ASP A 169 -14.23 6.81 14.99
CA ASP A 169 -14.64 6.03 16.14
C ASP A 169 -13.49 5.07 16.51
N GLU A 170 -13.16 4.98 17.79
CA GLU A 170 -12.10 4.11 18.33
C GLU A 170 -12.31 2.65 17.90
N GLU A 171 -13.56 2.19 17.79
CA GLU A 171 -13.86 0.80 17.40
C GLU A 171 -13.52 0.52 15.93
N ASN A 172 -13.52 1.55 15.07
CA ASN A 172 -13.42 1.41 13.62
C ASN A 172 -12.29 2.26 13.02
N VAL A 173 -11.40 2.80 13.85
CA VAL A 173 -10.37 3.78 13.45
C VAL A 173 -9.47 3.26 12.32
N VAL A 174 -9.02 2.00 12.39
CA VAL A 174 -8.18 1.36 11.36
C VAL A 174 -8.94 1.26 10.04
N LYS A 175 -10.19 0.80 10.06
CA LYS A 175 -11.04 0.66 8.87
C LYS A 175 -11.32 2.01 8.21
N GLN A 176 -11.71 3.02 9.01
CA GLN A 176 -12.02 4.36 8.51
C GLN A 176 -10.79 5.03 7.91
N TRP A 177 -9.66 5.00 8.62
CA TRP A 177 -8.39 5.51 8.13
C TRP A 177 -7.94 4.81 6.84
N LEU A 178 -7.99 3.48 6.79
CA LEU A 178 -7.58 2.69 5.65
C LEU A 178 -8.45 2.98 4.41
N SER A 179 -9.72 3.34 4.61
CA SER A 179 -10.62 3.70 3.51
C SER A 179 -10.16 4.94 2.75
N TRP A 180 -9.34 5.78 3.38
CA TRP A 180 -8.84 7.02 2.79
C TRP A 180 -7.38 6.92 2.35
N VAL A 181 -6.51 6.34 3.19
CA VAL A 181 -5.09 6.16 2.86
C VAL A 181 -4.87 5.00 1.88
N GLY A 182 -5.65 3.92 2.02
CA GLY A 182 -5.49 2.70 1.26
C GLY A 182 -5.57 2.86 -0.27
N PRO A 183 -6.54 3.63 -0.83
CA PRO A 183 -6.64 3.86 -2.27
C PRO A 183 -5.38 4.43 -2.93
N LEU A 184 -4.56 5.18 -2.19
CA LEU A 184 -3.29 5.76 -2.69
C LEU A 184 -2.34 4.67 -3.22
N VAL A 185 -2.41 3.47 -2.64
CA VAL A 185 -1.49 2.36 -2.93
C VAL A 185 -2.22 1.04 -3.18
N LYS A 186 -3.44 1.12 -3.76
CA LYS A 186 -4.32 -0.01 -4.11
C LYS A 186 -4.71 -0.92 -2.94
N CYS A 187 -4.61 -0.43 -1.71
CA CYS A 187 -4.99 -1.13 -0.49
C CYS A 187 -6.44 -0.82 -0.09
N HIS A 188 -7.40 -1.12 -0.96
CA HIS A 188 -8.81 -0.80 -0.71
C HIS A 188 -9.39 -1.62 0.45
N VAL A 189 -10.25 -0.99 1.24
CA VAL A 189 -11.12 -1.68 2.21
C VAL A 189 -12.26 -2.32 1.41
N PRO A 190 -12.40 -3.66 1.43
CA PRO A 190 -13.48 -4.31 0.69
C PRO A 190 -14.86 -3.90 1.24
N PRO A 191 -15.89 -3.73 0.39
CA PRO A 191 -17.23 -3.30 0.82
C PRO A 191 -17.86 -4.19 1.90
N GLU A 192 -17.48 -5.47 1.94
CA GLU A 192 -17.95 -6.47 2.89
C GLU A 192 -17.65 -6.08 4.35
N LEU A 193 -16.66 -5.20 4.59
CA LEU A 193 -16.32 -4.72 5.94
C LEU A 193 -17.23 -3.59 6.46
N PHE A 194 -18.19 -3.14 5.65
CA PHE A 194 -19.18 -2.13 6.00
C PHE A 194 -20.61 -2.67 6.10
N LEU A 195 -20.80 -3.98 5.88
CA LEU A 195 -22.07 -4.68 6.01
C LEU A 195 -22.25 -5.20 7.44
#